data_AF-A0A7R9D071-F1
#
_entry.id   AF-A0A7R9D071-F1
#
_cell.length_a   1.000
_cell.length_b   1.000
_cell.length_c   1.000
_cell.angle_alpha   90.00
_cell.angle_beta   90.00
_cell.angle_gamma   90.00
#
_symmetry.space_group_name_H-M   'P 1'
#
loop_
_entity.id
_entity.type
_entity.pdbx_description
1 polymer ?
#
loop_
_entity_poly.entity_id
_entity_poly.type
_entity_poly.pdbx_seq_one_letter_code
_entity_poly.pdbx_strand_id
1 'polypeptide(L)'
;CLNTDVSLSKNALYKKRRNDLFSQEKNRQHENIGRVEKIEVHYAGKPEDVTLVMNKDISTPFNCAQQMLMRRSALALVDKTLWDMHRPLESGCQLELLHFKDPDPYHVNKAFWRTCSFLLGAVAEKIFKDNISVKLHSFPSPNVKSGSFVYDVDIGLDSWQPSEAELRIISGEMVKLCRQELKLERLSVDSELALEMFEDNRHKLYTMHCNFSFVKPDLAVATAGGVPWIQLRTMCQREKKDLYIADMKTRRQVRQDRQGNETSDYSDTTEGDNSTSETESEDML
;
A
#
# COMPACT_ATOMS: atom_id res chain seq x y z
N CYS A 1 -39.86 18.66 10.24
CA CYS A 1 -39.19 18.29 8.97
C CYS A 1 -37.85 19.01 8.92
N LEU A 2 -36.75 18.34 9.27
CA LEU A 2 -35.40 18.88 9.08
C LEU A 2 -34.75 18.09 7.95
N ASN A 3 -34.99 18.53 6.72
CA ASN A 3 -34.18 18.12 5.58
C ASN A 3 -32.82 18.80 5.73
N THR A 4 -31.87 18.07 6.29
CA THR A 4 -30.46 18.41 6.14
C THR A 4 -29.98 17.68 4.90
N ASP A 5 -30.17 18.30 3.73
CA ASP A 5 -29.48 17.88 2.52
C ASP A 5 -28.01 18.26 2.68
N VAL A 6 -27.26 17.42 3.40
CA VAL A 6 -25.80 17.48 3.46
C VAL A 6 -25.32 17.10 2.07
N SER A 7 -24.94 18.08 1.26
CA SER A 7 -24.27 17.86 -0.01
C SER A 7 -22.96 17.11 0.25
N LEU A 8 -22.99 15.78 0.12
CA LEU A 8 -21.79 14.95 0.27
C LEU A 8 -20.75 15.39 -0.77
N SER A 9 -19.51 15.60 -0.33
CA SER A 9 -18.39 15.84 -1.25
C SER A 9 -18.30 14.71 -2.27
N LYS A 10 -17.86 15.02 -3.50
CA LYS A 10 -17.69 14.02 -4.58
C LYS A 10 -16.87 12.82 -4.11
N ASN A 11 -15.81 13.05 -3.31
CA ASN A 11 -14.97 11.98 -2.75
C ASN A 11 -15.76 11.05 -1.81
N ALA A 12 -16.65 11.61 -0.99
CA ALA A 12 -17.49 10.84 -0.09
C ALA A 12 -18.50 9.97 -0.85
N LEU A 13 -19.04 10.48 -1.98
CA LEU A 13 -19.92 9.71 -2.86
C LEU A 13 -19.20 8.53 -3.52
N TYR A 14 -18.00 8.74 -4.07
CA TYR A 14 -17.19 7.65 -4.64
C TYR A 14 -16.82 6.62 -3.57
N LYS A 15 -16.44 7.05 -2.36
CA LYS A 15 -16.16 6.14 -1.24
C LYS A 15 -17.39 5.32 -0.85
N LYS A 16 -18.57 5.94 -0.79
CA LYS A 16 -19.82 5.25 -0.50
C LYS A 16 -20.12 4.21 -1.58
N ARG A 17 -20.07 4.59 -2.86
CA ARG A 17 -20.28 3.65 -3.99
C ARG A 17 -19.32 2.46 -3.93
N ARG A 18 -18.03 2.70 -3.66
CA ARG A 18 -17.03 1.63 -3.50
C ARG A 18 -17.37 0.67 -2.37
N ASN A 19 -17.81 1.19 -1.22
CA ASN A 19 -18.22 0.36 -0.08
C ASN A 19 -19.49 -0.45 -0.40
N ASP A 20 -20.44 0.15 -1.12
CA ASP A 20 -21.68 -0.52 -1.53
C ASP A 20 -21.37 -1.68 -2.50
N LEU A 21 -20.54 -1.44 -3.52
CA LEU A 21 -20.07 -2.49 -4.45
C LEU A 21 -19.30 -3.60 -3.74
N PHE A 22 -18.40 -3.24 -2.83
CA PHE A 22 -17.66 -4.22 -2.02
C PHE A 22 -18.60 -5.10 -1.19
N SER A 23 -19.62 -4.48 -0.56
CA SER A 23 -20.57 -5.20 0.28
C SER A 23 -21.48 -6.12 -0.53
N GLN A 24 -21.93 -5.66 -1.70
CA GLN A 24 -22.73 -6.45 -2.64
C GLN A 24 -21.95 -7.68 -3.11
N GLU A 25 -20.70 -7.50 -3.54
CA GLU A 25 -19.87 -8.59 -4.02
C GLU A 25 -19.50 -9.58 -2.91
N LYS A 26 -19.21 -9.08 -1.70
CA LYS A 26 -19.01 -9.93 -0.53
C LYS A 26 -20.24 -10.78 -0.22
N ASN A 27 -21.44 -10.18 -0.28
CA ASN A 27 -22.69 -10.91 -0.07
C ASN A 27 -22.91 -11.95 -1.18
N ARG A 28 -22.67 -11.60 -2.45
CA ARG A 28 -22.73 -12.54 -3.57
C ARG A 28 -21.82 -13.76 -3.35
N GLN A 29 -20.57 -13.52 -2.94
CA GLN A 29 -19.62 -14.61 -2.65
C GLN A 29 -20.09 -15.46 -1.47
N HIS A 30 -20.65 -14.84 -0.43
CA HIS A 30 -21.17 -15.55 0.73
C HIS A 30 -22.44 -16.37 0.40
N GLU A 31 -23.34 -15.85 -0.44
CA GLU A 31 -24.54 -16.57 -0.90
C GLU A 31 -24.20 -17.73 -1.85
N ASN A 32 -23.10 -17.61 -2.60
CA ASN A 32 -22.57 -18.70 -3.41
C ASN A 32 -21.97 -19.84 -2.58
N ILE A 33 -21.71 -19.62 -1.28
CA ILE A 33 -21.35 -20.71 -0.37
C ILE A 33 -22.61 -21.55 -0.18
N GLY A 34 -22.64 -22.69 -0.88
CA GLY A 34 -23.76 -23.62 -0.81
C GLY A 34 -23.83 -24.34 0.54
N ARG A 35 -24.02 -25.66 0.50
CA ARG A 35 -24.06 -26.46 1.72
C ARG A 35 -22.69 -26.43 2.40
N VAL A 36 -22.67 -26.17 3.71
CA VAL A 36 -21.44 -26.17 4.51
C VAL A 36 -20.80 -27.57 4.50
N GLU A 37 -19.65 -27.67 3.84
CA GLU A 37 -18.79 -28.86 3.83
C GLU A 37 -17.76 -28.78 4.95
N LYS A 38 -17.44 -29.93 5.55
CA LYS A 38 -16.39 -30.06 6.57
C LYS A 38 -15.07 -30.42 5.91
N ILE A 39 -13.98 -29.79 6.35
CA ILE A 39 -12.62 -30.05 5.91
C ILE A 39 -11.73 -30.37 7.11
N GLU A 40 -10.75 -31.24 6.90
CA GLU A 40 -9.72 -31.55 7.88
C GLU A 40 -8.52 -30.64 7.65
N VAL A 41 -8.08 -29.94 8.69
CA VAL A 41 -6.94 -29.03 8.69
C VAL A 41 -5.90 -29.58 9.64
N HIS A 42 -4.75 -29.98 9.12
CA HIS A 42 -3.65 -30.48 9.94
C HIS A 42 -2.76 -29.32 10.35
N TYR A 43 -2.84 -28.91 11.62
CA TYR A 43 -1.94 -27.92 12.17
C TYR A 43 -0.60 -28.57 12.51
N ALA A 44 0.47 -28.11 11.85
CA ALA A 44 1.84 -28.51 12.12
C ALA A 44 2.56 -27.36 12.83
N GLY A 45 2.88 -27.53 14.11
CA GLY A 45 3.49 -26.45 14.88
C GLY A 45 3.49 -26.64 16.40
N LYS A 46 4.13 -25.69 17.09
CA LYS A 46 4.16 -25.66 18.56
C LYS A 46 2.84 -25.07 19.07
N PRO A 47 2.20 -25.59 20.13
CA PRO A 47 2.76 -26.54 21.10
C PRO A 47 2.69 -28.01 20.68
N GLU A 48 1.66 -28.43 19.94
CA GLU A 48 1.46 -29.82 19.49
C GLU A 48 0.78 -29.83 18.12
N ASP A 49 1.05 -30.88 17.34
CA ASP A 49 0.38 -31.11 16.05
C ASP A 49 -1.05 -31.60 16.29
N VAL A 50 -2.02 -30.92 15.68
CA VAL A 50 -3.45 -31.18 15.91
C VAL A 50 -4.20 -31.20 14.58
N THR A 51 -5.09 -32.19 14.43
CA THR A 51 -6.06 -32.19 13.32
C THR A 51 -7.35 -31.50 13.76
N LEU A 52 -7.72 -30.45 13.03
CA LEU A 52 -8.89 -29.63 13.29
C LEU A 52 -9.94 -29.85 12.20
N VAL A 53 -11.21 -29.97 12.60
CA VAL A 53 -12.33 -30.08 11.64
C VAL A 53 -12.99 -28.71 11.50
N MET A 54 -12.90 -28.15 10.30
CA MET A 54 -13.31 -26.78 9.99
C MET A 54 -14.37 -26.75 8.88
N ASN A 55 -15.02 -25.59 8.70
CA ASN A 55 -15.98 -25.37 7.61
C ASN A 55 -15.24 -24.81 6.39
N LYS A 56 -15.40 -25.48 5.24
CA LYS A 56 -14.89 -25.02 3.95
C LYS A 56 -15.48 -23.65 3.57
N ASP A 57 -14.68 -22.79 2.98
CA ASP A 57 -15.02 -21.44 2.48
C ASP A 57 -15.56 -20.46 3.55
N ILE A 58 -15.58 -20.87 4.82
CA ILE A 58 -16.08 -20.07 5.95
C ILE A 58 -15.00 -19.92 7.03
N SER A 59 -14.38 -21.03 7.41
CA SER A 59 -13.37 -21.03 8.48
C SER A 59 -12.05 -20.47 7.96
N THR A 60 -11.38 -19.72 8.82
CA THR A 60 -10.12 -19.05 8.50
C THR A 60 -8.99 -19.59 9.39
N PRO A 61 -7.71 -19.40 9.02
CA PRO A 61 -6.58 -19.69 9.91
C PRO A 61 -6.70 -19.01 11.28
N PHE A 62 -7.33 -17.83 11.33
CA PHE A 62 -7.64 -17.14 12.59
C PHE A 62 -8.56 -17.96 13.50
N ASN A 63 -9.57 -18.64 12.96
CA ASN A 63 -10.45 -19.50 13.75
C ASN A 63 -9.69 -20.73 14.29
N CYS A 64 -8.77 -21.28 13.50
CA CYS A 64 -7.89 -22.36 13.95
C CYS A 64 -6.96 -21.88 15.09
N ALA A 65 -6.38 -20.69 14.95
CA ALA A 65 -5.49 -20.10 15.94
C ALA A 65 -6.22 -19.63 17.21
N GLN A 66 -7.54 -19.40 17.17
CA GLN A 66 -8.33 -18.91 18.31
C GLN A 66 -8.18 -19.79 19.55
N GLN A 67 -8.02 -21.09 19.36
CA GLN A 67 -7.91 -22.05 20.45
C GLN A 67 -6.50 -22.12 21.07
N MET A 68 -5.45 -21.67 20.38
CA MET A 68 -4.06 -21.91 20.82
C MET A 68 -3.16 -20.66 20.79
N LEU A 69 -3.16 -19.88 19.70
CA LEU A 69 -2.11 -18.91 19.39
C LEU A 69 -2.60 -17.56 18.82
N MET A 70 -3.88 -17.25 18.95
CA MET A 70 -4.53 -16.07 18.34
C MET A 70 -3.74 -14.77 18.41
N ARG A 71 -3.15 -14.45 19.57
CA ARG A 71 -2.43 -13.18 19.80
C ARG A 71 -1.01 -13.14 19.23
N ARG A 72 -0.43 -14.30 18.90
CA ARG A 72 0.97 -14.42 18.45
C ARG A 72 1.05 -14.59 16.93
N SER A 73 0.06 -15.25 16.33
CA SER A 73 0.05 -15.56 14.90
C SER A 73 -0.30 -14.33 14.08
N ALA A 74 0.58 -13.97 13.15
CA ALA A 74 0.40 -12.82 12.26
C ALA A 74 0.08 -13.25 10.82
N LEU A 75 0.59 -14.41 10.39
CA LEU A 75 0.40 -14.95 9.05
C LEU A 75 0.28 -16.48 9.12
N ALA A 76 -0.26 -17.09 8.07
CA ALA A 76 -0.35 -18.54 7.96
C ALA A 76 0.37 -19.04 6.70
N LEU A 77 0.85 -20.27 6.74
CA LEU A 77 1.21 -21.05 5.57
C LEU A 77 0.18 -22.16 5.43
N VAL A 78 -0.50 -22.18 4.29
CA VAL A 78 -1.45 -23.22 3.90
C VAL A 78 -0.79 -23.99 2.77
N ASP A 79 -0.44 -25.26 3.01
CA ASP A 79 0.32 -26.10 2.05
C ASP A 79 1.57 -25.37 1.51
N LYS A 80 2.34 -24.75 2.41
CA LYS A 80 3.54 -23.95 2.11
C LYS A 80 3.29 -22.67 1.30
N THR A 81 2.03 -22.30 1.08
CA THR A 81 1.64 -21.05 0.42
C THR A 81 1.27 -20.00 1.45
N LEU A 82 1.77 -18.77 1.28
CA LEU A 82 1.44 -17.66 2.17
C LEU A 82 -0.05 -17.35 2.15
N TRP A 83 -0.63 -17.27 3.34
CA TRP A 83 -2.07 -17.11 3.54
C TRP A 83 -2.36 -16.04 4.61
N ASP A 84 -3.36 -15.22 4.33
CA ASP A 84 -3.83 -14.20 5.26
C ASP A 84 -4.65 -14.86 6.37
N MET A 85 -4.54 -14.37 7.62
CA MET A 85 -5.22 -14.98 8.77
C MET A 85 -6.75 -14.99 8.64
N HIS A 86 -7.33 -14.02 7.93
CA HIS A 86 -8.77 -13.88 7.73
C HIS A 86 -9.26 -14.38 6.36
N ARG A 87 -8.39 -15.01 5.56
CA ARG A 87 -8.80 -15.61 4.29
C ARG A 87 -9.42 -17.00 4.55
N PRO A 88 -10.61 -17.31 4.01
CA PRO A 88 -11.22 -18.63 4.16
C PRO A 88 -10.37 -19.76 3.60
N LEU A 89 -10.53 -20.95 4.16
CA LEU A 89 -9.86 -22.18 3.71
C LEU A 89 -10.72 -22.91 2.67
N GLU A 90 -10.15 -23.13 1.48
CA GLU A 90 -10.85 -23.67 0.31
C GLU A 90 -10.90 -25.21 0.30
N SER A 91 -9.96 -25.87 0.98
CA SER A 91 -9.87 -27.33 1.05
C SER A 91 -9.11 -27.80 2.30
N GLY A 92 -9.11 -29.11 2.54
CA GLY A 92 -8.30 -29.71 3.60
C GLY A 92 -6.82 -29.51 3.31
N CYS A 93 -6.07 -29.02 4.30
CA CYS A 93 -4.72 -28.50 4.11
C CYS A 93 -3.84 -28.67 5.34
N GLN A 94 -2.53 -28.55 5.13
CA GLN A 94 -1.55 -28.39 6.19
C GLN A 94 -1.41 -26.91 6.56
N LEU A 95 -1.62 -26.59 7.83
CA LEU A 95 -1.57 -25.24 8.37
C LEU A 95 -0.36 -25.06 9.28
N GLU A 96 0.48 -24.08 8.97
CA GLU A 96 1.53 -23.59 9.86
C GLU A 96 1.26 -22.12 10.20
N LEU A 97 1.45 -21.74 11.46
CA LEU A 97 1.22 -20.37 11.92
C LEU A 97 2.57 -19.65 12.11
N LEU A 98 2.73 -18.51 11.45
CA LEU A 98 3.94 -17.70 11.50
C LEU A 98 3.80 -16.55 12.49
N HIS A 99 4.89 -16.27 13.21
CA HIS A 99 4.97 -15.21 14.21
C HIS A 99 6.29 -14.42 14.12
N PHE A 100 6.31 -13.21 14.68
CA PHE A 100 7.48 -12.32 14.64
C PHE A 100 8.73 -12.85 15.35
N LYS A 101 8.58 -13.82 16.25
CA LYS A 101 9.67 -14.44 17.02
C LYS A 101 10.23 -15.69 16.35
N ASP A 102 9.83 -15.98 15.11
CA ASP A 102 10.32 -17.15 14.39
C ASP A 102 11.79 -16.97 14.01
N PRO A 103 12.53 -18.07 13.80
CA PRO A 103 13.90 -18.00 13.29
C PRO A 103 14.02 -17.23 11.97
N ASP A 104 13.00 -17.35 11.10
CA ASP A 104 12.89 -16.56 9.87
C ASP A 104 11.57 -15.77 9.82
N PRO A 105 11.54 -14.52 10.33
CA PRO A 105 10.37 -13.67 10.31
C PRO A 105 10.21 -12.89 9.00
N TYR A 106 10.94 -13.23 7.92
CA TYR A 106 10.98 -12.43 6.69
C TYR A 106 9.59 -12.16 6.10
N HIS A 107 8.75 -13.20 5.98
CA HIS A 107 7.40 -13.08 5.41
C HIS A 107 6.47 -12.25 6.29
N VAL A 108 6.55 -12.44 7.61
CA VAL A 108 5.75 -11.69 8.59
C VAL A 108 6.14 -10.21 8.56
N ASN A 109 7.44 -9.90 8.54
CA ASN A 109 7.93 -8.52 8.43
C ASN A 109 7.50 -7.87 7.11
N LYS A 110 7.59 -8.60 6.00
CA LYS A 110 7.14 -8.10 4.69
C LYS A 110 5.64 -7.78 4.69
N ALA A 111 4.81 -8.64 5.28
CA ALA A 111 3.38 -8.41 5.44
C ALA A 111 3.11 -7.20 6.34
N PHE A 112 3.78 -7.10 7.49
CA PHE A 112 3.67 -5.97 8.42
C PHE A 112 3.95 -4.63 7.73
N TRP A 113 5.09 -4.49 7.05
CA TRP A 113 5.44 -3.23 6.37
C TRP A 113 4.48 -2.90 5.23
N ARG A 114 3.94 -3.91 4.53
CA ARG A 114 2.92 -3.71 3.49
C ARG A 114 1.62 -3.18 4.10
N THR A 115 1.22 -3.69 5.27
CA THR A 115 0.07 -3.19 6.02
C THR A 115 0.31 -1.75 6.51
N CYS A 116 1.51 -1.39 6.93
CA CYS A 116 1.85 -0.02 7.30
C CYS A 116 1.66 0.95 6.11
N SER A 117 2.15 0.60 4.92
CA SER A 117 1.88 1.37 3.70
C SER A 117 0.38 1.49 3.44
N PHE A 118 -0.36 0.39 3.53
CA PHE A 118 -1.81 0.39 3.29
C PHE A 118 -2.57 1.34 4.24
N LEU A 119 -2.26 1.29 5.53
CA LEU A 119 -2.83 2.19 6.54
C LEU A 119 -2.46 3.65 6.29
N LEU A 120 -1.23 3.93 5.85
CA LEU A 120 -0.81 5.28 5.48
C LEU A 120 -1.66 5.85 4.32
N GLY A 121 -2.00 5.02 3.33
CA GLY A 121 -2.93 5.40 2.27
C GLY A 121 -4.33 5.76 2.80
N ALA A 122 -4.84 4.99 3.77
CA ALA A 122 -6.13 5.28 4.40
C ALA A 122 -6.12 6.58 5.23
N VAL A 123 -5.01 6.87 5.92
CA VAL A 123 -4.81 8.14 6.64
C VAL A 123 -4.72 9.31 5.66
N ALA A 124 -4.00 9.13 4.56
CA ALA A 124 -3.86 10.16 3.52
C ALA A 124 -5.22 10.53 2.90
N GLU A 125 -6.12 9.58 2.65
CA GLU A 125 -7.47 9.91 2.17
C GLU A 125 -8.33 10.65 3.20
N LYS A 126 -8.04 10.53 4.51
CA LYS A 126 -8.86 11.08 5.59
C LYS A 126 -8.42 12.46 6.07
N ILE A 127 -7.12 12.76 6.03
CA ILE A 127 -6.56 13.93 6.71
C ILE A 127 -6.79 15.25 5.96
N PHE A 128 -6.88 15.19 4.63
CA PHE A 128 -7.10 16.40 3.83
C PHE A 128 -8.57 16.81 3.84
N LYS A 129 -8.79 18.11 3.67
CA LYS A 129 -10.14 18.68 3.56
C LYS A 129 -10.82 18.20 2.28
N ASP A 130 -12.16 18.14 2.30
CA ASP A 130 -12.99 17.65 1.19
C ASP A 130 -12.83 18.41 -0.13
N ASN A 131 -12.30 19.63 -0.09
CA ASN A 131 -12.03 20.47 -1.25
C ASN A 131 -10.69 20.14 -1.94
N ILE A 132 -9.83 19.33 -1.31
CA ILE A 132 -8.54 18.92 -1.87
C ILE A 132 -8.72 17.55 -2.52
N SER A 133 -8.32 17.43 -3.79
CA SER A 133 -8.31 16.14 -4.46
C SER A 133 -7.12 15.32 -3.96
N VAL A 134 -7.39 14.14 -3.42
CA VAL A 134 -6.37 13.18 -3.00
C VAL A 134 -6.60 11.88 -3.74
N LYS A 135 -5.64 11.48 -4.57
CA LYS A 135 -5.70 10.25 -5.36
C LYS A 135 -4.55 9.34 -4.96
N LEU A 136 -4.89 8.20 -4.40
CA LEU A 136 -3.91 7.18 -4.06
C LEU A 136 -3.32 6.57 -5.34
N HIS A 137 -2.00 6.59 -5.49
CA HIS A 137 -1.33 6.05 -6.68
C HIS A 137 -0.96 4.57 -6.44
N SER A 138 0.22 4.33 -5.87
CA SER A 138 0.77 3.00 -5.64
C SER A 138 1.40 2.90 -4.27
N PHE A 139 1.53 1.66 -3.79
CA PHE A 139 2.42 1.35 -2.69
C PHE A 139 3.36 0.23 -3.15
N PRO A 140 4.63 0.54 -3.43
CA PRO A 140 5.59 -0.46 -3.88
C PRO A 140 5.83 -1.52 -2.79
N SER A 141 6.40 -2.66 -3.20
CA SER A 141 6.75 -3.70 -2.24
C SER A 141 7.72 -3.16 -1.20
N PRO A 142 7.48 -3.37 0.11
CA PRO A 142 8.32 -2.80 1.15
C PRO A 142 9.72 -3.41 1.12
N ASN A 143 10.73 -2.58 1.36
CA ASN A 143 12.09 -3.02 1.56
C ASN A 143 12.35 -3.17 3.07
N VAL A 144 12.23 -4.40 3.58
CA VAL A 144 12.40 -4.69 5.01
C VAL A 144 13.76 -4.20 5.54
N LYS A 145 14.81 -4.22 4.71
CA LYS A 145 16.16 -3.79 5.11
C LYS A 145 16.29 -2.28 5.31
N SER A 146 15.47 -1.46 4.64
CA SER A 146 15.52 0.00 4.81
C SER A 146 14.85 0.46 6.10
N GLY A 147 14.06 -0.40 6.74
CA GLY A 147 13.29 -0.04 7.94
C GLY A 147 12.22 1.03 7.68
N SER A 148 11.80 1.20 6.43
CA SER A 148 10.84 2.21 6.02
C SER A 148 9.76 1.64 5.11
N PHE A 149 8.59 2.27 5.14
CA PHE A 149 7.46 2.00 4.25
C PHE A 149 7.04 3.29 3.56
N VAL A 150 6.51 3.15 2.36
CA VAL A 150 6.16 4.29 1.50
C VAL A 150 4.81 4.07 0.84
N TYR A 151 4.12 5.17 0.54
CA TYR A 151 2.90 5.20 -0.24
C TYR A 151 2.93 6.43 -1.14
N ASP A 152 2.73 6.24 -2.44
CA ASP A 152 2.67 7.32 -3.41
C ASP A 152 1.24 7.89 -3.46
N VAL A 153 1.11 9.19 -3.21
CA VAL A 153 -0.18 9.91 -3.20
C VAL A 153 -0.06 11.12 -4.11
N ASP A 154 -1.04 11.28 -4.98
CA ASP A 154 -1.23 12.47 -5.81
C ASP A 154 -2.17 13.43 -5.08
N ILE A 155 -1.65 14.59 -4.70
CA ILE A 155 -2.36 15.62 -3.93
C ILE A 155 -2.54 16.81 -4.85
N GLY A 156 -3.78 17.25 -5.05
CA GLY A 156 -4.14 18.39 -5.91
C GLY A 156 -3.78 19.75 -5.32
N LEU A 157 -2.61 19.87 -4.70
CA LEU A 157 -2.04 21.11 -4.19
C LEU A 157 -0.74 21.40 -4.92
N ASP A 158 -0.66 22.58 -5.55
CA ASP A 158 0.54 22.98 -6.26
C ASP A 158 1.66 23.35 -5.27
N SER A 159 2.83 22.73 -5.44
CA SER A 159 4.05 23.01 -4.67
C SER A 159 3.94 22.86 -3.15
N TRP A 160 2.89 22.21 -2.63
CA TRP A 160 2.75 21.95 -1.20
C TRP A 160 3.83 21.00 -0.70
N GLN A 161 4.42 21.34 0.45
CA GLN A 161 5.30 20.47 1.21
C GLN A 161 4.81 20.41 2.65
N PRO A 162 4.73 19.21 3.25
CA PRO A 162 4.25 19.09 4.61
C PRO A 162 5.24 19.74 5.59
N SER A 163 4.72 20.62 6.43
CA SER A 163 5.42 21.13 7.60
C SER A 163 5.61 20.03 8.66
N GLU A 164 6.54 20.24 9.58
CA GLU A 164 6.77 19.30 10.68
C GLU A 164 5.50 19.10 11.55
N ALA A 165 4.72 20.17 11.74
CA ALA A 165 3.45 20.10 12.46
C ALA A 165 2.44 19.19 11.75
N GLU A 166 2.31 19.29 10.43
CA GLU A 166 1.42 18.43 9.64
C GLU A 166 1.88 16.96 9.67
N LEU A 167 3.19 16.70 9.63
CA LEU A 167 3.73 15.34 9.77
C LEU A 167 3.40 14.72 11.14
N ARG A 168 3.42 15.52 12.21
CA ARG A 168 3.00 15.07 13.55
C ARG A 168 1.50 14.75 13.59
N ILE A 169 0.68 15.52 12.89
CA ILE A 169 -0.77 15.25 12.77
C ILE A 169 -1.01 13.94 12.01
N ILE A 170 -0.33 13.70 10.88
CA ILE A 170 -0.41 12.44 10.13
C ILE A 170 -0.05 11.25 11.04
N SER A 171 1.03 11.38 11.80
CA SER A 171 1.47 10.36 12.77
C SER A 171 0.41 10.10 13.85
N GLY A 172 -0.20 11.17 14.38
CA GLY A 172 -1.29 11.07 15.35
C GLY A 172 -2.54 10.38 14.79
N GLU A 173 -2.95 10.69 13.56
CA GLU A 173 -4.09 10.02 12.90
C GLU A 173 -3.81 8.55 12.62
N MET A 174 -2.57 8.18 12.25
CA MET A 174 -2.16 6.79 12.09
C MET A 174 -2.32 6.01 13.40
N VAL A 175 -1.86 6.57 14.53
CA VAL A 175 -2.04 5.95 15.86
C VAL A 175 -3.52 5.79 16.21
N LYS A 176 -4.35 6.81 15.93
CA LYS A 176 -5.80 6.73 16.13
C LYS A 176 -6.43 5.62 15.29
N LEU A 177 -6.04 5.47 14.03
CA LEU A 177 -6.53 4.41 13.15
C LEU A 177 -6.15 3.02 13.67
N CYS A 178 -4.90 2.84 14.13
CA CYS A 178 -4.45 1.58 14.72
C CYS A 178 -5.25 1.19 15.98
N ARG A 179 -5.63 2.18 16.81
CA ARG A 179 -6.43 1.95 18.03
C ARG A 179 -7.89 1.55 17.76
N GLN A 180 -8.38 1.73 16.55
CA GLN A 180 -9.73 1.29 16.18
C GLN A 180 -9.83 -0.23 15.95
N GLU A 181 -8.69 -0.93 15.87
CA GLU A 181 -8.63 -2.39 15.69
C GLU A 181 -9.48 -2.88 14.50
N LEU A 182 -9.49 -2.09 13.42
CA LEU A 182 -10.24 -2.41 12.21
C LEU A 182 -9.73 -3.71 11.59
N LYS A 183 -10.67 -4.57 11.18
CA LYS A 183 -10.35 -5.81 10.48
C LYS A 183 -9.96 -5.52 9.04
N LEU A 184 -8.87 -6.13 8.58
CA LEU A 184 -8.50 -6.13 7.17
C LEU A 184 -9.31 -7.20 6.44
N GLU A 185 -10.20 -6.76 5.56
CA GLU A 185 -11.02 -7.64 4.76
C GLU A 185 -10.45 -7.78 3.34
N ARG A 186 -10.25 -9.02 2.92
CA ARG A 186 -9.84 -9.37 1.57
C ARG A 186 -11.06 -9.76 0.77
N LEU A 187 -11.14 -9.27 -0.46
CA LEU A 187 -12.15 -9.67 -1.44
C LEU A 187 -11.45 -10.01 -2.76
N SER A 188 -11.73 -11.18 -3.31
CA SER A 188 -11.29 -11.54 -4.66
C SER A 188 -12.35 -11.00 -5.63
N VAL A 189 -11.97 -10.20 -6.61
CA VAL A 189 -12.93 -9.57 -7.53
C VAL A 189 -12.50 -9.76 -8.96
N ASP A 190 -13.48 -9.79 -9.86
CA ASP A 190 -13.24 -9.81 -11.30
C ASP A 190 -12.67 -8.47 -11.77
N SER A 191 -11.96 -8.51 -12.91
CA SER A 191 -11.31 -7.33 -13.47
C SER A 191 -12.30 -6.20 -13.79
N GLU A 192 -13.48 -6.53 -14.30
CA GLU A 192 -14.52 -5.56 -14.67
C GLU A 192 -15.06 -4.82 -13.44
N LEU A 193 -15.40 -5.57 -12.38
CA LEU A 193 -15.85 -4.99 -11.12
C LEU A 193 -14.75 -4.14 -10.47
N ALA A 194 -13.50 -4.59 -10.51
CA ALA A 194 -12.37 -3.80 -10.00
C ALA A 194 -12.22 -2.46 -10.74
N LEU A 195 -12.39 -2.45 -12.06
CA LEU A 195 -12.35 -1.21 -12.85
C LEU A 195 -13.54 -0.30 -12.51
N GLU A 196 -14.73 -0.87 -12.31
CA GLU A 196 -15.91 -0.10 -11.87
C GLU A 196 -15.70 0.54 -10.49
N MET A 197 -15.13 -0.21 -9.53
CA MET A 197 -14.85 0.29 -8.19
C MET A 197 -13.88 1.48 -8.19
N PHE A 198 -12.92 1.53 -9.12
CA PHE A 198 -11.86 2.55 -9.11
C PHE A 198 -11.92 3.50 -10.31
N GLU A 199 -13.10 3.68 -10.93
CA GLU A 199 -13.30 4.54 -12.10
C GLU A 199 -12.86 6.00 -11.88
N ASP A 200 -12.89 6.47 -10.63
CA ASP A 200 -12.54 7.84 -10.22
C ASP A 200 -11.02 8.07 -10.21
N ASN A 201 -10.24 6.99 -10.10
CA ASN A 201 -8.80 7.03 -9.91
C ASN A 201 -8.04 6.47 -11.12
N ARG A 202 -7.61 7.39 -11.99
CA ARG A 202 -6.83 7.09 -13.21
C ARG A 202 -5.57 6.27 -12.92
N HIS A 203 -4.87 6.51 -11.81
CA HIS A 203 -3.64 5.80 -11.45
C HIS A 203 -3.92 4.32 -11.14
N LYS A 204 -5.04 4.05 -10.46
CA LYS A 204 -5.50 2.69 -10.17
C LYS A 204 -5.97 1.99 -11.44
N LEU A 205 -6.75 2.66 -12.28
CA LEU A 205 -7.19 2.11 -13.56
C LEU A 205 -6.00 1.73 -14.45
N TYR A 206 -5.00 2.61 -14.59
CA TYR A 206 -3.79 2.32 -15.34
C TYR A 206 -3.06 1.09 -14.78
N THR A 207 -2.88 1.03 -13.46
CA THR A 207 -2.24 -0.11 -12.79
C THR A 207 -3.02 -1.41 -13.03
N MET A 208 -4.35 -1.36 -12.98
CA MET A 208 -5.22 -2.50 -13.24
C MET A 208 -5.13 -2.97 -14.69
N HIS A 209 -5.28 -2.07 -15.67
CA HIS A 209 -5.12 -2.41 -17.08
C HIS A 209 -3.74 -3.02 -17.36
N CYS A 210 -2.67 -2.41 -16.84
CA CYS A 210 -1.32 -2.96 -16.97
C CYS A 210 -1.12 -4.30 -16.25
N ASN A 211 -1.89 -4.63 -15.22
CA ASN A 211 -1.81 -5.95 -14.61
C ASN A 211 -2.62 -6.98 -15.41
N PHE A 212 -3.80 -6.60 -15.94
CA PHE A 212 -4.71 -7.51 -16.65
C PHE A 212 -4.27 -7.80 -18.08
N SER A 213 -3.68 -6.84 -18.80
CA SER A 213 -3.11 -7.07 -20.14
C SER A 213 -1.99 -8.11 -20.13
N PHE A 214 -1.37 -8.39 -18.98
CA PHE A 214 -0.34 -9.41 -18.81
C PHE A 214 -0.90 -10.77 -18.35
N VAL A 215 -2.21 -10.88 -18.10
CA VAL A 215 -2.90 -12.10 -17.63
C VAL A 215 -3.78 -12.75 -18.71
N LYS A 216 -3.89 -12.19 -19.93
CA LYS A 216 -4.59 -12.90 -21.00
C LYS A 216 -3.86 -14.20 -21.35
N PRO A 217 -4.52 -15.37 -21.23
CA PRO A 217 -4.03 -16.61 -21.79
C PRO A 217 -4.36 -16.59 -23.28
N ASP A 218 -3.39 -16.83 -24.14
CA ASP A 218 -3.63 -17.82 -25.19
C ASP A 218 -2.32 -18.43 -25.70
N LEU A 219 -2.34 -19.73 -25.54
CA LEU A 219 -1.42 -20.73 -26.01
C LEU A 219 -1.50 -20.77 -27.54
N ALA A 220 -0.42 -20.42 -28.23
CA ALA A 220 -0.22 -20.89 -29.59
C ALA A 220 1.27 -21.19 -29.81
N VAL A 221 1.53 -22.49 -30.02
CA VAL A 221 2.69 -23.10 -30.68
C VAL A 221 3.97 -23.26 -29.86
N ALA A 222 4.21 -24.49 -29.39
CA ALA A 222 5.28 -25.38 -29.89
C ALA A 222 5.71 -26.40 -28.82
N THR A 223 5.43 -27.67 -29.08
CA THR A 223 6.15 -28.81 -28.53
C THR A 223 7.64 -28.71 -28.87
N ALA A 224 8.51 -28.71 -27.84
CA ALA A 224 9.77 -29.49 -27.76
C ALA A 224 10.68 -28.94 -26.67
N GLY A 225 10.97 -29.78 -25.65
CA GLY A 225 12.23 -29.84 -24.89
C GLY A 225 12.77 -28.59 -24.16
N GLY A 226 12.79 -28.67 -22.82
CA GLY A 226 13.83 -28.01 -22.01
C GLY A 226 13.40 -26.79 -21.19
N VAL A 227 13.36 -26.96 -19.87
CA VAL A 227 13.30 -25.93 -18.79
C VAL A 227 14.59 -25.07 -18.83
N PRO A 228 14.68 -23.80 -18.34
CA PRO A 228 13.82 -23.20 -17.31
C PRO A 228 13.38 -21.72 -17.44
N TRP A 229 12.17 -21.51 -16.91
CA TRP A 229 11.40 -20.28 -16.70
C TRP A 229 11.90 -19.35 -15.55
N ILE A 230 13.20 -19.15 -15.41
CA ILE A 230 13.75 -18.35 -14.27
C ILE A 230 14.15 -16.92 -14.65
N GLN A 231 14.34 -16.60 -15.94
CA GLN A 231 14.93 -15.32 -16.34
C GLN A 231 13.94 -14.13 -16.49
N LEU A 232 12.65 -14.39 -16.71
CA LEU A 232 11.68 -13.33 -17.08
C LEU A 232 11.11 -12.54 -15.90
N ARG A 233 11.20 -13.04 -14.65
CA ARG A 233 10.68 -12.32 -13.47
C ARG A 233 11.60 -11.20 -13.00
N THR A 234 12.88 -11.24 -13.37
CA THR A 234 13.92 -10.32 -12.86
C THR A 234 14.10 -9.06 -13.71
N MET A 235 13.72 -9.08 -14.99
CA MET A 235 13.93 -7.93 -15.89
C MET A 235 12.93 -6.78 -15.65
N CYS A 236 11.64 -7.07 -15.43
CA CYS A 236 10.61 -6.01 -15.31
C CYS A 236 10.65 -5.24 -13.97
N GLN A 237 11.17 -5.84 -12.89
CA GLN A 237 11.37 -5.12 -11.62
C GLN A 237 12.53 -4.14 -11.66
N ARG A 238 13.57 -4.42 -12.47
CA ARG A 238 14.68 -3.49 -12.70
C ARG A 238 14.21 -2.28 -13.49
N GLU A 239 13.53 -2.49 -14.62
CA GLU A 239 13.05 -1.39 -15.46
C GLU A 239 12.05 -0.46 -14.76
N LYS A 240 11.08 -0.99 -13.97
CA LYS A 240 10.17 -0.14 -13.19
C LYS A 240 10.88 0.64 -12.09
N LYS A 241 11.91 0.04 -11.46
CA LYS A 241 12.73 0.72 -10.45
C LYS A 241 13.63 1.78 -11.09
N ASP A 242 14.16 1.51 -12.27
CA ASP A 242 15.06 2.40 -13.00
C ASP A 242 14.30 3.59 -13.60
N LEU A 243 13.08 3.38 -14.12
CA LEU A 243 12.16 4.45 -14.55
C LEU A 243 11.72 5.32 -13.36
N TYR A 244 11.42 4.73 -12.21
CA TYR A 244 11.05 5.47 -10.99
C TYR A 244 12.23 6.25 -10.40
N ILE A 245 13.44 5.66 -10.39
CA ILE A 245 14.67 6.36 -9.97
C ILE A 245 15.02 7.47 -10.97
N ALA A 246 14.80 7.26 -12.27
CA ALA A 246 15.00 8.28 -13.30
C ALA A 246 14.04 9.46 -13.11
N ASP A 247 12.74 9.21 -12.91
CA ASP A 247 11.76 10.27 -12.63
C ASP A 247 12.12 11.06 -11.35
N MET A 248 12.55 10.37 -10.28
CA MET A 248 13.01 11.04 -9.07
C MET A 248 14.28 11.87 -9.26
N LYS A 249 15.25 11.40 -10.06
CA LYS A 249 16.47 12.15 -10.38
C LYS A 249 16.16 13.37 -11.24
N THR A 250 15.29 13.23 -12.23
CA THR A 250 14.82 14.34 -13.07
C THR A 250 14.11 15.40 -12.24
N ARG A 251 13.23 15.01 -11.30
CA ARG A 251 12.56 15.97 -10.39
C ARG A 251 13.52 16.64 -9.41
N ARG A 252 14.60 15.98 -8.98
CA ARG A 252 15.66 16.60 -8.17
C ARG A 252 16.49 17.60 -8.96
N GLN A 253 16.84 17.26 -10.21
CA GLN A 253 17.59 18.15 -11.10
C GLN A 253 16.80 19.42 -11.42
N VAL A 254 15.52 19.29 -11.76
CA VAL A 254 14.61 20.44 -12.00
C VAL A 254 14.46 21.33 -10.75
N ARG A 255 14.59 20.78 -9.53
CA ARG A 255 14.59 21.57 -8.29
C ARG A 255 15.91 22.31 -8.05
N GLN A 256 17.05 21.71 -8.42
CA GLN A 256 18.37 22.36 -8.32
C GLN A 256 18.54 23.46 -9.38
N ASP A 257 18.07 23.22 -10.60
CA ASP A 257 18.14 24.22 -11.68
C ASP A 257 17.24 25.44 -11.39
N ARG A 258 16.10 25.25 -10.70
CA ARG A 258 15.27 26.36 -10.20
C ARG A 258 15.95 27.19 -9.11
N GLN A 259 16.73 26.57 -8.22
CA GLN A 259 17.49 27.29 -7.18
C GLN A 259 18.74 27.98 -7.74
N GLY A 260 19.32 27.47 -8.83
CA GLY A 260 20.40 28.13 -9.57
C GLY A 260 19.95 29.38 -10.33
N ASN A 261 18.70 29.41 -10.82
CA ASN A 261 18.16 30.57 -11.55
C ASN A 261 17.67 31.71 -10.64
N GLU A 262 17.45 31.48 -9.35
CA GLU A 262 17.13 32.55 -8.38
C GLU A 262 18.39 33.25 -7.83
N THR A 263 19.59 32.72 -8.09
CA THR A 263 20.86 33.30 -7.62
C THR A 263 21.64 34.06 -8.68
N SER A 264 21.16 34.15 -9.93
CA SER A 264 21.83 34.90 -11.02
C SER A 264 21.24 36.28 -11.32
N ASP A 265 20.17 36.71 -10.63
CA ASP A 265 19.47 38.00 -10.89
C ASP A 265 19.83 39.12 -9.91
N TYR A 266 20.94 38.98 -9.15
CA TYR A 266 21.42 40.04 -8.26
C TYR A 266 22.92 40.32 -8.44
N SER A 267 23.30 40.77 -9.63
CA SER A 267 24.57 41.47 -9.84
C SER A 267 24.53 42.31 -11.12
N ASP A 268 23.97 43.52 -11.04
CA ASP A 268 24.60 44.70 -11.67
C ASP A 268 23.85 45.99 -11.29
N THR A 269 24.55 46.91 -10.63
CA THR A 269 24.41 48.37 -10.80
C THR A 269 25.50 49.05 -9.98
N THR A 270 26.65 49.26 -10.62
CA THR A 270 27.66 50.26 -10.24
C THR A 270 27.36 51.60 -10.92
N GLU A 271 27.42 52.69 -10.14
CA GLU A 271 27.84 54.08 -10.47
C GLU A 271 27.32 54.99 -9.32
N GLY A 272 28.04 55.88 -8.64
CA GLY A 272 29.43 56.35 -8.67
C GLY A 272 29.63 57.41 -7.55
N ASP A 273 30.89 57.69 -7.24
CA ASP A 273 31.48 58.94 -6.72
C ASP A 273 31.05 59.53 -5.34
N ASN A 274 31.94 59.46 -4.34
CA ASN A 274 33.08 60.39 -4.11
C ASN A 274 33.40 60.62 -2.61
N SER A 275 34.70 60.60 -2.27
CA SER A 275 35.44 61.34 -1.20
C SER A 275 34.82 61.47 0.22
N THR A 276 35.51 61.21 1.34
CA THR A 276 36.76 61.84 1.81
C THR A 276 37.16 61.23 3.17
N SER A 277 38.49 61.09 3.44
CA SER A 277 39.24 61.23 4.74
C SER A 277 38.72 60.54 6.03
N GLU A 278 39.47 59.97 6.97
CA GLU A 278 40.90 59.95 7.34
C GLU A 278 41.02 59.05 8.61
N THR A 279 42.23 58.53 8.88
CA THR A 279 42.83 58.16 10.20
C THR A 279 42.17 57.02 11.02
N GLU A 280 42.77 55.84 11.20
CA GLU A 280 44.01 55.42 11.89
C GLU A 280 43.70 54.77 13.26
N SER A 281 44.53 53.78 13.62
CA SER A 281 44.67 53.06 14.92
C SER A 281 43.54 52.09 15.32
N GLU A 282 43.74 50.99 16.04
CA GLU A 282 44.81 50.01 16.31
C GLU A 282 44.14 48.97 17.25
N ASP A 283 44.78 47.81 17.45
CA ASP A 283 44.63 46.90 18.60
C ASP A 283 43.38 45.99 18.72
N MET A 284 43.54 44.68 18.52
CA MET A 284 43.95 43.65 19.51
C MET A 284 42.82 43.23 20.47
N LEU A 285 42.16 42.12 20.14
CA LEU A 285 42.16 40.82 20.87
C LEU A 285 41.03 39.92 20.36
#